data_AF-A0A364L2E7-F1
#
_entry.id   AF-A0A364L2E7-F1
#
_cell.length_a   1.000
_cell.length_b   1.000
_cell.length_c   1.000
_cell.angle_alpha   90.00
_cell.angle_beta   90.00
_cell.angle_gamma   90.00
#
_symmetry.space_group_name_H-M   'P 1'
#
loop_
_entity.id
_entity.type
_entity.pdbx_description
1 polymer ?
#
loop_
_entity_poly.entity_id
_entity_poly.type
_entity_poly.pdbx_seq_one_letter_code
_entity_poly.pdbx_strand_id
1 'polypeptide(L)'
;MNTLSAVSLLALAATSFALPNPTPTPTTLATHGLAVDGAMAVHTVAAAADYASPPEYLTIVVVNSHGDTITTSLDTNPGAPTPVSGATGAGTMTNGQTASIAVPTNWIGNMAINDALWGITGDDSLIESNFVVPYEGTVAVADIDVSYVDGFSVAIVCHCGGLSDTVVTGCNKNLFELNTCPDNDNENACVNPLRSDLSATSATTFFAPCSGAAYTFPNDSAANSFGTCQTGTYTCCIGAACAANPNQPA
;
A
#
# COMPACT_ATOMS: atom_id res chain seq x y z
N MET A 1 -12.85 65.95 35.25
CA MET A 1 -11.98 64.79 34.91
C MET A 1 -12.58 63.56 35.58
N ASN A 2 -13.27 62.72 34.83
CA ASN A 2 -13.52 61.29 35.11
C ASN A 2 -14.38 60.69 33.98
N THR A 3 -13.75 59.76 33.26
CA THR A 3 -14.24 58.48 32.71
C THR A 3 -15.66 58.37 32.15
N LEU A 4 -15.78 57.88 30.90
CA LEU A 4 -16.34 56.55 30.60
C LEU A 4 -16.13 56.20 29.12
N SER A 5 -15.14 55.35 28.85
CA SER A 5 -15.01 54.62 27.58
C SER A 5 -15.99 53.45 27.56
N ALA A 6 -16.86 53.38 26.56
CA ALA A 6 -17.67 52.20 26.27
C ALA A 6 -17.02 51.42 25.13
N VAL A 7 -16.39 50.29 25.46
CA VAL A 7 -15.93 49.30 24.49
C VAL A 7 -17.12 48.39 24.18
N SER A 8 -17.62 48.44 22.94
CA SER A 8 -18.65 47.51 22.46
C SER A 8 -17.98 46.23 21.95
N LEU A 9 -18.21 45.12 22.64
CA LEU A 9 -17.87 43.78 22.18
C LEU A 9 -18.94 43.33 21.17
N LEU A 10 -18.59 43.21 19.89
CA LEU A 10 -19.41 42.48 18.91
C LEU A 10 -19.09 40.98 19.04
N ALA A 11 -20.05 40.20 19.53
CA ALA A 11 -20.00 38.75 19.48
C ALA A 11 -20.43 38.27 18.08
N LEU A 12 -19.50 37.66 17.34
CA LEU A 12 -19.80 36.98 16.08
C LEU A 12 -20.29 35.56 16.41
N ALA A 13 -21.60 35.33 16.32
CA ALA A 13 -22.16 33.99 16.43
C ALA A 13 -21.92 33.24 15.10
N ALA A 14 -20.92 32.36 15.08
CA ALA A 14 -20.73 31.41 13.99
C ALA A 14 -21.76 30.28 14.12
N THR A 15 -22.78 30.30 13.26
CA THR A 15 -23.69 29.15 13.10
C THR A 15 -22.96 28.07 12.30
N SER A 16 -22.36 27.11 12.99
CA SER A 16 -21.91 25.85 12.38
C SER A 16 -23.15 25.05 11.97
N PHE A 17 -23.51 25.13 10.70
CA PHE A 17 -24.39 24.12 10.11
C PHE A 17 -23.57 22.83 10.00
N ALA A 18 -23.83 21.88 10.89
CA ALA A 18 -23.35 20.51 10.72
C ALA A 18 -24.02 19.96 9.45
N LEU A 19 -23.25 19.86 8.36
CA LEU A 19 -23.69 19.10 7.20
C LEU A 19 -23.94 17.66 7.66
N PRO A 20 -25.01 16.99 7.17
CA PRO A 20 -25.22 15.58 7.46
C PRO A 20 -23.99 14.82 7.00
N ASN A 21 -23.34 14.13 7.95
CA ASN A 21 -22.25 13.22 7.64
C ASN A 21 -22.82 12.17 6.67
N PRO A 22 -22.26 11.99 5.46
CA PRO A 22 -22.75 10.96 4.57
C PRO A 22 -22.65 9.62 5.29
N THR A 23 -23.77 8.91 5.38
CA THR A 23 -23.79 7.54 5.90
C THR A 23 -22.82 6.74 5.03
N PRO A 24 -21.76 6.14 5.59
CA PRO A 24 -20.88 5.29 4.80
C PRO A 24 -21.71 4.16 4.21
N THR A 25 -21.85 4.16 2.89
CA THR A 25 -22.41 3.05 2.15
C THR A 25 -21.54 1.83 2.48
N PRO A 26 -22.11 0.65 2.79
CA PRO A 26 -21.31 -0.54 2.96
C PRO A 26 -20.64 -0.83 1.62
N THR A 27 -19.35 -0.51 1.52
CA THR A 27 -18.50 -0.96 0.42
C THR A 27 -18.49 -2.48 0.52
N THR A 28 -19.02 -3.15 -0.49
CA THR A 28 -18.70 -4.56 -0.70
C THR A 28 -17.18 -4.63 -0.78
N LEU A 29 -16.53 -5.29 0.19
CA LEU A 29 -15.10 -5.58 0.10
C LEU A 29 -14.90 -6.34 -1.21
N ALA A 30 -14.27 -5.70 -2.19
CA ALA A 30 -13.69 -6.41 -3.30
C ALA A 30 -12.67 -7.38 -2.68
N THR A 31 -12.73 -8.66 -3.08
CA THR A 31 -11.64 -9.58 -2.75
C THR A 31 -10.46 -9.13 -3.58
N HIS A 32 -9.49 -8.48 -2.95
CA HIS A 32 -8.25 -8.07 -3.59
C HIS A 32 -7.46 -9.33 -3.96
N GLY A 33 -7.03 -9.43 -5.20
CA GLY A 33 -6.13 -10.48 -5.66
C GLY A 33 -4.79 -10.37 -4.93
N LEU A 34 -4.07 -11.49 -4.86
CA LEU A 34 -2.72 -11.53 -4.33
C LEU A 34 -1.77 -11.90 -5.46
N ALA A 35 -0.60 -11.25 -5.54
CA ALA A 35 0.49 -11.77 -6.35
C ALA A 35 0.80 -13.21 -5.90
N VAL A 36 0.88 -14.13 -6.87
CA VAL A 36 1.00 -15.57 -6.59
C VAL A 36 2.22 -15.88 -5.74
N ASP A 37 3.28 -15.07 -5.88
CA ASP A 37 4.51 -15.17 -5.09
C ASP A 37 4.75 -14.02 -4.09
N GLY A 38 3.80 -13.09 -3.93
CA GLY A 38 3.94 -11.95 -3.00
C GLY A 38 3.40 -12.26 -1.60
N ALA A 39 2.08 -12.39 -1.47
CA ALA A 39 1.44 -12.76 -0.18
C ALA A 39 1.19 -14.27 0.01
N MET A 40 1.24 -15.06 -1.07
CA MET A 40 0.88 -16.48 -1.09
C MET A 40 2.06 -17.46 -1.25
N ALA A 41 3.27 -16.99 -1.53
CA ALA A 41 4.46 -17.85 -1.65
C ALA A 41 4.93 -18.39 -0.30
N VAL A 42 4.13 -19.26 0.29
CA VAL A 42 4.65 -20.36 1.10
C VAL A 42 5.08 -21.48 0.13
N HIS A 43 5.99 -21.20 -0.82
CA HIS A 43 6.50 -22.24 -1.71
C HIS A 43 8.01 -22.18 -1.83
N THR A 44 8.63 -23.20 -1.22
CA THR A 44 10.02 -23.65 -1.41
C THR A 44 11.04 -22.52 -1.38
N VAL A 45 11.23 -21.92 -0.21
CA VAL A 45 12.45 -21.16 0.06
C VAL A 45 13.66 -22.01 -0.29
N ALA A 46 14.54 -21.42 -1.10
CA ALA A 46 15.93 -21.81 -1.20
C ALA A 46 16.46 -22.11 0.22
N ALA A 47 17.04 -23.30 0.41
CA ALA A 47 17.65 -23.83 1.62
C ALA A 47 17.65 -22.87 2.83
N ALA A 48 16.82 -23.17 3.85
CA ALA A 48 16.71 -22.48 5.15
C ALA A 48 17.77 -21.40 5.37
N ALA A 49 17.50 -20.19 4.87
CA ALA A 49 18.35 -19.05 5.15
C ALA A 49 18.27 -18.76 6.66
N ASP A 50 19.41 -18.53 7.29
CA ASP A 50 19.48 -18.18 8.71
C ASP A 50 19.07 -16.71 8.87
N TYR A 51 17.77 -16.48 9.01
CA TYR A 51 17.21 -15.15 9.24
C TYR A 51 17.46 -14.73 10.70
N ALA A 52 17.84 -13.47 10.89
CA ALA A 52 17.89 -12.88 12.21
C ALA A 52 16.52 -13.00 12.91
N SER A 53 16.53 -13.11 14.24
CA SER A 53 15.29 -13.13 15.02
C SER A 53 14.49 -11.85 14.74
N PRO A 54 13.24 -11.96 14.30
CA PRO A 54 12.42 -10.80 13.99
C PRO A 54 11.94 -10.14 15.28
N PRO A 55 11.45 -8.89 15.22
CA PRO A 55 10.67 -8.33 16.31
C PRO A 55 9.36 -9.11 16.52
N GLU A 56 8.69 -8.84 17.63
CA GLU A 56 7.39 -9.44 17.97
C GLU A 56 6.30 -9.10 16.92
N TYR A 57 6.40 -7.92 16.33
CA TYR A 57 5.45 -7.41 15.33
C TYR A 57 6.19 -6.84 14.13
N LEU A 58 5.63 -7.07 12.95
CA LEU A 58 5.98 -6.31 11.75
C LEU A 58 5.18 -5.00 11.74
N THR A 59 5.85 -3.88 11.56
CA THR A 59 5.21 -2.57 11.42
C THR A 59 5.22 -2.13 9.95
N ILE A 60 4.05 -1.83 9.40
CA ILE A 60 3.91 -1.26 8.06
C ILE A 60 3.47 0.19 8.23
N VAL A 61 4.31 1.11 7.77
CA VAL A 61 4.08 2.54 7.80
C VAL A 61 3.75 3.00 6.38
N VAL A 62 2.69 3.78 6.22
CA VAL A 62 2.30 4.39 4.95
C VAL A 62 2.44 5.89 5.07
N VAL A 63 3.10 6.51 4.10
CA VAL A 63 3.28 7.96 3.99
C VAL A 63 2.67 8.41 2.67
N ASN A 64 1.62 9.24 2.74
CA ASN A 64 1.05 9.82 1.54
C ASN A 64 1.96 10.97 1.03
N SER A 65 2.60 10.76 -0.12
CA SER A 65 3.34 11.78 -0.88
C SER A 65 2.77 11.93 -2.30
N HIS A 66 1.50 11.56 -2.50
CA HIS A 66 0.82 11.51 -3.79
C HIS A 66 0.60 12.90 -4.40
N GLY A 67 0.56 13.93 -3.56
CA GLY A 67 0.18 15.29 -3.95
C GLY A 67 -1.26 15.60 -3.55
N ASP A 68 -2.14 14.62 -3.66
CA ASP A 68 -3.56 14.70 -3.30
C ASP A 68 -3.93 13.79 -2.11
N THR A 69 -5.20 13.79 -1.73
CA THR A 69 -5.71 12.87 -0.68
C THR A 69 -5.87 11.48 -1.28
N ILE A 70 -5.41 10.45 -0.57
CA ILE A 70 -5.61 9.05 -0.96
C ILE A 70 -6.68 8.40 -0.09
N THR A 71 -7.32 7.36 -0.62
CA THR A 71 -8.15 6.41 0.12
C THR A 71 -7.39 5.10 0.25
N THR A 72 -7.60 4.39 1.36
CA THR A 72 -6.97 3.10 1.64
C THR A 72 -7.99 2.09 2.14
N SER A 73 -7.77 0.81 1.86
CA SER A 73 -8.53 -0.32 2.42
C SER A 73 -7.56 -1.44 2.77
N LEU A 74 -7.69 -2.01 3.97
CA LEU A 74 -6.90 -3.15 4.42
C LEU A 74 -7.74 -4.42 4.29
N ASP A 75 -7.20 -5.43 3.61
CA ASP A 75 -7.73 -6.78 3.60
C ASP A 75 -6.76 -7.74 4.30
N THR A 76 -7.29 -8.81 4.88
CA THR A 76 -6.53 -9.80 5.64
C THR A 76 -7.01 -11.19 5.28
N ASN A 77 -6.05 -12.09 5.02
CA ASN A 77 -6.38 -13.45 4.59
C ASN A 77 -7.27 -14.16 5.61
N PRO A 78 -8.18 -15.04 5.15
CA PRO A 78 -9.01 -15.84 6.03
C PRO A 78 -8.18 -16.61 7.07
N GLY A 79 -8.44 -16.36 8.35
CA GLY A 79 -7.76 -17.02 9.47
C GLY A 79 -6.44 -16.37 9.91
N ALA A 80 -5.95 -15.34 9.22
CA ALA A 80 -4.84 -14.55 9.72
C ALA A 80 -5.27 -13.76 10.98
N PRO A 81 -4.36 -13.55 11.95
CA PRO A 81 -4.62 -12.76 13.14
C PRO A 81 -4.97 -11.31 12.78
N THR A 82 -5.68 -10.61 13.65
CA THR A 82 -5.93 -9.17 13.46
C THR A 82 -4.67 -8.36 13.76
N PRO A 83 -4.40 -7.24 13.06
CA PRO A 83 -3.39 -6.28 13.48
C PRO A 83 -3.55 -5.89 14.95
N VAL A 84 -2.44 -5.81 15.68
CA VAL A 84 -2.44 -5.49 17.12
C VAL A 84 -2.51 -4.00 17.41
N SER A 85 -2.22 -3.16 16.41
CA SER A 85 -2.36 -1.71 16.48
C SER A 85 -2.53 -1.08 15.10
N GLY A 86 -2.99 0.17 15.08
CA GLY A 86 -3.28 0.92 13.87
C GLY A 86 -4.75 0.87 13.47
N ALA A 87 -5.10 1.63 12.44
CA ALA A 87 -6.44 1.59 11.85
C ALA A 87 -6.51 0.46 10.82
N THR A 88 -7.49 -0.43 10.96
CA THR A 88 -7.66 -1.61 10.09
C THR A 88 -8.88 -1.51 9.18
N GLY A 89 -9.63 -0.42 9.25
CA GLY A 89 -10.75 -0.14 8.35
C GLY A 89 -10.31 0.73 7.18
N ALA A 90 -11.21 0.91 6.21
CA ALA A 90 -11.00 1.88 5.15
C ALA A 90 -10.79 3.29 5.74
N GLY A 91 -9.93 4.08 5.09
CA GLY A 91 -9.56 5.39 5.57
C GLY A 91 -9.11 6.32 4.46
N THR A 92 -8.93 7.60 4.80
CA THR A 92 -8.37 8.60 3.89
C THR A 92 -7.14 9.23 4.51
N MET A 93 -6.15 9.55 3.70
CA MET A 93 -4.94 10.23 4.13
C MET A 93 -4.70 11.45 3.24
N THR A 94 -4.71 12.66 3.80
CA THR A 94 -4.32 13.86 3.05
C THR A 94 -2.83 13.83 2.74
N ASN A 95 -2.39 14.53 1.70
CA ASN A 95 -0.97 14.61 1.35
C ASN A 95 -0.11 15.03 2.55
N GLY A 96 1.02 14.33 2.75
CA GLY A 96 1.93 14.49 3.88
C GLY A 96 1.53 13.72 5.16
N GLN A 97 0.36 13.06 5.20
CA GLN A 97 -0.02 12.25 6.36
C GLN A 97 0.71 10.91 6.40
N THR A 98 0.86 10.40 7.61
CA THR A 98 1.43 9.09 7.91
C THR A 98 0.45 8.28 8.73
N ALA A 99 0.31 7.00 8.39
CA ALA A 99 -0.44 6.01 9.15
C ALA A 99 0.42 4.76 9.31
N SER A 100 0.08 3.91 10.28
CA SER A 100 0.76 2.63 10.43
C SER A 100 -0.16 1.56 11.01
N ILE A 101 0.19 0.31 10.73
CA ILE A 101 -0.34 -0.88 11.38
C ILE A 101 0.81 -1.71 11.92
N ALA A 102 0.56 -2.42 13.01
CA ALA A 102 1.49 -3.44 13.51
C ALA A 102 0.78 -4.79 13.48
N VAL A 103 1.44 -5.79 12.87
CA VAL A 103 0.87 -7.11 12.61
C VAL A 103 1.69 -8.20 13.29
N PRO A 104 1.05 -9.20 13.91
CA PRO A 104 1.75 -10.28 14.59
C PRO A 104 2.19 -11.37 13.61
N THR A 105 3.05 -12.29 14.08
CA THR A 105 3.39 -13.51 13.35
C THR A 105 2.15 -14.27 12.89
N ASN A 106 2.22 -14.83 11.69
CA ASN A 106 1.16 -15.48 10.91
C ASN A 106 0.16 -14.52 10.24
N TRP A 107 0.42 -13.22 10.26
CA TRP A 107 -0.38 -12.26 9.50
C TRP A 107 -0.04 -12.32 8.01
N ILE A 108 -1.09 -12.23 7.17
CA ILE A 108 -1.01 -12.13 5.72
C ILE A 108 -2.14 -11.22 5.27
N GLY A 109 -1.85 -10.23 4.43
CA GLY A 109 -2.88 -9.33 3.91
C GLY A 109 -2.31 -8.32 2.91
N ASN A 110 -3.16 -7.39 2.50
CA ASN A 110 -2.79 -6.32 1.58
C ASN A 110 -3.52 -5.02 1.92
N MET A 111 -2.95 -3.90 1.48
CA MET A 111 -3.59 -2.59 1.52
C MET A 111 -3.76 -2.08 0.09
N ALA A 112 -5.00 -1.91 -0.33
CA ALA A 112 -5.37 -1.24 -1.57
C ALA A 112 -5.36 0.27 -1.38
N ILE A 113 -4.87 1.01 -2.38
CA ILE A 113 -4.71 2.46 -2.32
C ILE A 113 -5.21 3.08 -3.61
N ASN A 114 -5.96 4.18 -3.52
CA ASN A 114 -6.40 4.96 -4.68
C ASN A 114 -6.41 6.46 -4.32
N ASP A 115 -6.58 7.33 -5.32
CA ASP A 115 -6.93 8.73 -5.08
C ASP A 115 -8.32 8.81 -4.41
N ALA A 116 -8.48 9.70 -3.42
CA ALA A 116 -9.66 9.74 -2.57
C ALA A 116 -10.93 10.25 -3.27
N LEU A 117 -10.84 10.74 -4.51
CA LEU A 117 -12.00 11.06 -5.33
C LEU A 117 -12.70 9.83 -5.90
N TRP A 118 -12.08 8.65 -5.80
CA TRP A 118 -12.52 7.41 -6.43
C TRP A 118 -12.67 6.27 -5.43
N GLY A 119 -13.47 5.27 -5.80
CA GLY A 119 -13.65 4.06 -5.01
C GLY A 119 -12.47 3.10 -5.12
N ILE A 120 -12.32 2.23 -4.12
CA ILE A 120 -11.47 1.04 -4.21
C ILE A 120 -12.31 -0.09 -4.81
N THR A 121 -11.85 -0.65 -5.93
CA THR A 121 -12.61 -1.58 -6.79
C THR A 121 -12.03 -2.99 -6.83
N GLY A 122 -10.79 -3.17 -6.37
CA GLY A 122 -10.04 -4.41 -6.57
C GLY A 122 -9.17 -4.39 -7.82
N ASP A 123 -9.09 -3.28 -8.54
CA ASP A 123 -8.17 -3.04 -9.65
C ASP A 123 -7.04 -2.05 -9.24
N ASP A 124 -6.91 -1.79 -7.93
CA ASP A 124 -6.07 -0.76 -7.36
C ASP A 124 -4.61 -1.20 -7.18
N SER A 125 -3.70 -0.22 -7.02
CA SER A 125 -2.34 -0.48 -6.56
C SER A 125 -2.34 -1.03 -5.13
N LEU A 126 -1.56 -2.09 -4.89
CA LEU A 126 -1.51 -2.79 -3.61
C LEU A 126 -0.15 -2.66 -2.93
N ILE A 127 -0.18 -2.60 -1.59
CA ILE A 127 0.92 -3.02 -0.73
C ILE A 127 0.54 -4.40 -0.19
N GLU A 128 1.23 -5.45 -0.62
CA GLU A 128 1.01 -6.81 -0.13
C GLU A 128 2.09 -7.16 0.89
N SER A 129 1.73 -7.85 1.97
CA SER A 129 2.71 -8.25 2.99
C SER A 129 2.31 -9.52 3.72
N ASN A 130 3.34 -10.26 4.14
CA ASN A 130 3.21 -11.39 5.03
C ASN A 130 4.29 -11.34 6.12
N PHE A 131 3.94 -11.83 7.31
CA PHE A 131 4.87 -11.99 8.43
C PHE A 131 4.70 -13.38 9.02
N VAL A 132 5.29 -14.39 8.37
CA VAL A 132 4.99 -15.80 8.62
C VAL A 132 6.26 -16.59 8.87
N VAL A 133 6.16 -17.71 9.59
CA VAL A 133 7.26 -18.68 9.65
C VAL A 133 7.21 -19.49 8.35
N PRO A 134 8.20 -19.36 7.44
CA PRO A 134 8.18 -20.11 6.19
C PRO A 134 8.33 -21.61 6.45
N TYR A 135 7.99 -22.43 5.46
CA TYR A 135 8.15 -23.88 5.53
C TYR A 135 9.60 -24.25 5.92
N GLU A 136 9.75 -25.15 6.90
CA GLU A 136 11.04 -25.54 7.51
C GLU A 136 11.82 -24.41 8.24
N GLY A 137 11.24 -23.21 8.35
CA GLY A 137 11.78 -22.09 9.11
C GLY A 137 11.52 -22.22 10.62
N THR A 138 12.27 -21.44 11.39
CA THR A 138 12.16 -21.37 12.86
C THR A 138 11.76 -20.00 13.38
N VAL A 139 11.80 -18.98 12.52
CA VAL A 139 11.46 -17.60 12.83
C VAL A 139 10.54 -17.02 11.77
N ALA A 140 9.76 -16.01 12.14
CA ALA A 140 8.93 -15.31 11.18
C ALA A 140 9.80 -14.47 10.24
N VAL A 141 9.48 -14.49 8.95
CA VAL A 141 10.14 -13.72 7.91
C VAL A 141 9.17 -12.64 7.45
N ALA A 142 9.64 -11.40 7.46
CA ALA A 142 8.90 -10.28 6.94
C ALA A 142 9.07 -10.23 5.42
N ASP A 143 7.95 -10.05 4.73
CA ASP A 143 7.90 -9.86 3.30
C ASP A 143 6.91 -8.73 2.98
N ILE A 144 7.29 -7.91 2.01
CA ILE A 144 6.45 -6.85 1.47
C ILE A 144 6.72 -6.74 -0.02
N ASP A 145 5.67 -6.55 -0.79
CA ASP A 145 5.77 -6.19 -2.18
C ASP A 145 4.76 -5.10 -2.53
N VAL A 146 5.10 -4.32 -3.54
CA VAL A 146 4.14 -3.46 -4.22
C VAL A 146 3.68 -4.19 -5.45
N SER A 147 2.37 -4.28 -5.60
CA SER A 147 1.76 -5.07 -6.65
C SER A 147 0.80 -4.24 -7.47
N TYR A 148 1.01 -4.33 -8.78
CA TYR A 148 0.12 -3.84 -9.82
C TYR A 148 -0.48 -5.02 -10.60
N VAL A 149 -0.53 -6.22 -9.99
CA VAL A 149 -1.08 -7.44 -10.59
C VAL A 149 -2.57 -7.29 -10.83
N ASP A 150 -3.30 -6.69 -9.90
CA ASP A 150 -4.74 -6.41 -10.06
C ASP A 150 -4.96 -5.20 -10.98
N GLY A 151 -4.19 -4.13 -10.74
CA GLY A 151 -4.13 -2.97 -11.60
C GLY A 151 -3.29 -1.86 -10.99
N PHE A 152 -3.40 -0.65 -11.54
CA PHE A 152 -2.64 0.52 -11.09
C PHE A 152 -3.55 1.72 -10.91
N SER A 153 -3.49 2.34 -9.74
CA SER A 153 -4.21 3.57 -9.39
C SER A 153 -3.24 4.68 -8.95
N VAL A 154 -2.22 4.32 -8.17
CA VAL A 154 -1.18 5.23 -7.67
C VAL A 154 0.20 4.57 -7.65
N ALA A 155 1.26 5.37 -7.76
CA ALA A 155 2.63 4.89 -7.59
C ALA A 155 2.94 4.61 -6.10
N ILE A 156 3.71 3.57 -5.81
CA ILE A 156 4.08 3.17 -4.43
C ILE A 156 5.53 2.69 -4.40
N VAL A 157 6.29 3.07 -3.37
CA VAL A 157 7.64 2.56 -3.10
C VAL A 157 7.83 2.27 -1.63
N CYS A 158 8.27 1.06 -1.28
CA CYS A 158 8.51 0.65 0.09
C CYS A 158 10.00 0.50 0.41
N HIS A 159 10.36 0.88 1.64
CA HIS A 159 11.70 0.89 2.18
C HIS A 159 11.78 -0.04 3.38
N CYS A 160 12.91 -0.73 3.55
CA CYS A 160 13.23 -1.40 4.80
C CYS A 160 13.71 -0.36 5.82
N GLY A 161 12.93 -0.13 6.88
CA GLY A 161 13.13 0.97 7.82
C GLY A 161 12.32 2.21 7.44
N GLY A 162 12.93 3.38 7.50
CA GLY A 162 12.34 4.67 7.12
C GLY A 162 12.56 5.04 5.65
N LEU A 163 11.99 6.18 5.24
CA LEU A 163 12.07 6.69 3.85
C LEU A 163 13.48 7.04 3.36
N SER A 164 14.47 7.13 4.26
CA SER A 164 15.87 7.38 3.90
C SER A 164 16.71 6.10 3.87
N ASP A 165 16.10 4.95 4.15
CA ASP A 165 16.77 3.66 4.15
C ASP A 165 16.62 2.97 2.77
N THR A 166 16.94 1.67 2.71
CA THR A 166 16.99 0.92 1.45
C THR A 166 15.60 0.72 0.85
N VAL A 167 15.41 1.13 -0.40
CA VAL A 167 14.24 0.74 -1.21
C VAL A 167 14.29 -0.76 -1.45
N VAL A 168 13.18 -1.46 -1.16
CA VAL A 168 13.09 -2.93 -1.29
C VAL A 168 12.10 -3.39 -2.35
N THR A 169 11.07 -2.59 -2.65
CA THR A 169 10.03 -2.92 -3.64
C THR A 169 9.26 -1.65 -4.03
N GLY A 170 8.54 -1.71 -5.15
CA GLY A 170 7.72 -0.65 -5.69
C GLY A 170 8.38 0.17 -6.79
N CYS A 171 7.60 1.08 -7.35
CA CYS A 171 7.94 1.92 -8.49
C CYS A 171 7.30 3.31 -8.32
N ASN A 172 8.09 4.37 -8.46
CA ASN A 172 7.61 5.75 -8.31
C ASN A 172 7.06 6.37 -9.61
N LYS A 173 6.86 5.58 -10.68
CA LYS A 173 6.40 6.12 -11.96
C LYS A 173 4.89 6.29 -11.96
N ASN A 174 4.40 7.45 -12.37
CA ASN A 174 2.99 7.65 -12.69
C ASN A 174 2.68 7.02 -14.05
N LEU A 175 2.13 5.80 -14.08
CA LEU A 175 1.90 5.08 -15.33
C LEU A 175 0.88 5.77 -16.25
N PHE A 176 -0.08 6.52 -15.69
CA PHE A 176 -1.04 7.31 -16.48
C PHE A 176 -0.39 8.47 -17.24
N GLU A 177 0.75 8.98 -16.78
CA GLU A 177 1.52 10.02 -17.49
C GLU A 177 2.44 9.46 -18.57
N LEU A 178 2.80 8.18 -18.45
CA LEU A 178 3.76 7.53 -19.35
C LEU A 178 3.08 6.80 -20.50
N ASN A 179 1.88 6.26 -20.27
CA ASN A 179 1.18 5.41 -21.23
C ASN A 179 -0.34 5.62 -21.16
N THR A 180 -1.03 5.25 -22.22
CA THR A 180 -2.50 5.16 -22.22
C THR A 180 -2.93 3.86 -21.55
N CYS A 181 -3.78 3.95 -20.53
CA CYS A 181 -4.38 2.78 -19.90
C CYS A 181 -5.26 2.01 -20.92
N PRO A 182 -4.99 0.71 -21.17
CA PRO A 182 -5.78 -0.06 -22.13
C PRO A 182 -7.17 -0.46 -21.62
N ASP A 183 -7.35 -0.54 -20.30
CA ASP A 183 -8.60 -0.94 -19.65
C ASP A 183 -8.78 -0.16 -18.33
N ASN A 184 -9.58 0.90 -18.38
CA ASN A 184 -9.84 1.78 -17.24
C ASN A 184 -11.17 1.37 -16.59
N ASP A 185 -11.16 1.17 -15.27
CA ASP A 185 -12.33 0.72 -14.51
C ASP A 185 -13.37 1.83 -14.22
N ASN A 186 -13.04 3.07 -14.58
CA ASN A 186 -13.75 4.32 -14.29
C ASN A 186 -13.66 4.81 -12.84
N GLU A 187 -12.78 4.23 -12.05
CA GLU A 187 -12.50 4.56 -10.64
C GLU A 187 -11.02 4.86 -10.44
N ASN A 188 -10.38 5.52 -11.43
CA ASN A 188 -8.96 5.86 -11.41
C ASN A 188 -8.02 4.65 -11.30
N ALA A 189 -8.45 3.47 -11.75
CA ALA A 189 -7.58 2.32 -11.86
C ALA A 189 -7.43 1.87 -13.33
N CYS A 190 -6.25 1.36 -13.63
CA CYS A 190 -5.98 0.67 -14.87
C CYS A 190 -5.89 -0.83 -14.59
N VAL A 191 -6.85 -1.59 -15.10
CA VAL A 191 -6.94 -3.04 -14.91
C VAL A 191 -5.75 -3.70 -15.59
N ASN A 192 -5.07 -4.60 -14.89
CA ASN A 192 -3.99 -5.36 -15.48
C ASN A 192 -4.53 -6.57 -16.26
N PRO A 193 -4.34 -6.63 -17.59
CA PRO A 193 -4.85 -7.75 -18.38
C PRO A 193 -4.15 -9.09 -18.08
N LEU A 194 -3.00 -9.07 -17.38
CA LEU A 194 -2.24 -10.27 -17.02
C LEU A 194 -2.58 -10.80 -15.62
N ARG A 195 -3.53 -10.19 -14.88
CA ARG A 195 -3.84 -10.54 -13.48
C ARG A 195 -4.17 -12.02 -13.24
N SER A 196 -4.69 -12.69 -14.25
CA SER A 196 -5.03 -14.13 -14.20
C SER A 196 -4.06 -15.03 -14.99
N ASP A 197 -3.05 -14.46 -15.65
CA ASP A 197 -2.11 -15.21 -16.49
C ASP A 197 -0.88 -15.64 -15.68
N LEU A 198 -0.96 -16.84 -15.10
CA LEU A 198 0.13 -17.46 -14.34
C LEU A 198 1.29 -17.94 -15.22
N SER A 199 1.22 -17.73 -16.54
CA SER A 199 2.32 -18.04 -17.47
C SER A 199 3.03 -16.80 -18.00
N ALA A 200 2.56 -15.59 -17.63
CA ALA A 200 3.17 -14.34 -18.02
C ALA A 200 4.62 -14.25 -17.52
N THR A 201 5.50 -13.83 -18.41
CA THR A 201 6.94 -13.65 -18.14
C THR A 201 7.40 -12.20 -18.35
N SER A 202 6.48 -11.32 -18.72
CA SER A 202 6.74 -9.91 -19.00
C SER A 202 5.47 -9.08 -18.87
N ALA A 203 5.61 -7.85 -18.41
CA ALA A 203 4.53 -6.88 -18.31
C ALA A 203 3.98 -6.44 -19.68
N THR A 204 2.75 -5.94 -19.70
CA THR A 204 2.23 -5.19 -20.85
C THR A 204 2.79 -3.78 -20.89
N THR A 205 2.63 -3.08 -22.03
CA THR A 205 3.21 -1.74 -22.26
C THR A 205 2.90 -0.73 -21.15
N PHE A 206 1.68 -0.74 -20.62
CA PHE A 206 1.28 0.20 -19.57
C PHE A 206 2.09 -0.02 -18.28
N PHE A 207 2.26 -1.28 -17.87
CA PHE A 207 2.92 -1.68 -16.61
C PHE A 207 4.44 -1.87 -16.73
N ALA A 208 4.95 -2.07 -17.95
CA ALA A 208 6.36 -2.29 -18.25
C ALA A 208 7.34 -1.30 -17.59
N PRO A 209 7.03 0.00 -17.42
CA PRO A 209 7.94 0.92 -16.74
C PRO A 209 8.24 0.57 -15.28
N CYS A 210 7.48 -0.33 -14.66
CA CYS A 210 7.64 -0.74 -13.26
C CYS A 210 7.99 -2.23 -13.09
N SER A 211 8.16 -2.98 -14.19
CA SER A 211 8.44 -4.42 -14.12
C SER A 211 9.77 -4.72 -13.43
N GLY A 212 9.77 -5.74 -12.56
CA GLY A 212 10.91 -6.12 -11.72
C GLY A 212 11.17 -5.23 -10.51
N ALA A 213 10.44 -4.12 -10.38
CA ALA A 213 10.47 -3.25 -9.19
C ALA A 213 9.18 -3.35 -8.39
N ALA A 214 8.03 -3.43 -9.07
CA ALA A 214 6.73 -3.80 -8.54
C ALA A 214 6.24 -5.05 -9.29
N TYR A 215 5.35 -5.85 -8.69
CA TYR A 215 4.75 -6.95 -9.42
C TYR A 215 3.85 -6.41 -10.54
N THR A 216 4.21 -6.67 -11.79
CA THR A 216 3.42 -6.23 -12.97
C THR A 216 2.72 -7.36 -13.70
N PHE A 217 2.94 -8.58 -13.23
CA PHE A 217 2.27 -9.83 -13.62
C PHE A 217 2.48 -10.84 -12.48
N PRO A 218 1.68 -11.92 -12.38
CA PRO A 218 1.66 -12.78 -11.19
C PRO A 218 3.00 -13.37 -10.75
N ASN A 219 3.92 -13.62 -11.69
CA ASN A 219 5.23 -14.23 -11.42
C ASN A 219 6.40 -13.23 -11.59
N ASP A 220 6.18 -11.93 -11.40
CA ASP A 220 7.24 -10.91 -11.46
C ASP A 220 8.10 -10.95 -10.18
N SER A 221 8.67 -12.12 -9.87
CA SER A 221 9.32 -12.44 -8.59
C SER A 221 10.57 -11.61 -8.31
N ALA A 222 11.06 -10.85 -9.30
CA ALA A 222 12.15 -9.89 -9.11
C ALA A 222 11.75 -8.71 -8.21
N ALA A 223 10.45 -8.43 -8.07
CA ALA A 223 9.91 -7.38 -7.21
C ALA A 223 9.70 -7.79 -5.74
N ASN A 224 9.92 -9.07 -5.40
CA ASN A 224 9.74 -9.60 -4.05
C ASN A 224 10.87 -9.13 -3.10
N SER A 225 10.51 -8.76 -1.86
CA SER A 225 11.47 -8.36 -0.82
C SER A 225 11.68 -9.38 0.30
N PHE A 226 11.30 -10.64 0.09
CA PHE A 226 11.31 -11.72 1.07
C PHE A 226 12.58 -11.74 1.95
N GLY A 227 12.39 -11.48 3.25
CA GLY A 227 13.45 -11.52 4.26
C GLY A 227 14.52 -10.44 4.13
N THR A 228 14.34 -9.45 3.26
CA THR A 228 15.25 -8.30 3.13
C THR A 228 15.20 -7.37 4.34
N CYS A 229 14.10 -7.37 5.11
CA CYS A 229 13.87 -6.46 6.22
C CYS A 229 13.48 -7.13 7.54
N GLN A 230 14.43 -7.86 8.13
CA GLN A 230 14.22 -8.48 9.44
C GLN A 230 14.30 -7.51 10.64
N THR A 231 14.46 -6.21 10.39
CA THR A 231 14.24 -5.17 11.42
C THR A 231 12.76 -5.02 11.77
N GLY A 232 11.86 -5.51 10.89
CA GLY A 232 10.41 -5.55 11.08
C GLY A 232 9.72 -4.18 11.01
N THR A 233 10.28 -3.25 10.26
CA THR A 233 9.56 -2.03 9.86
C THR A 233 9.72 -1.80 8.37
N TYR A 234 8.60 -1.69 7.66
CA TYR A 234 8.57 -1.19 6.30
C TYR A 234 7.91 0.18 6.27
N THR A 235 8.50 1.12 5.52
CA THR A 235 7.86 2.41 5.23
C THR A 235 7.59 2.55 3.74
N CYS A 236 6.31 2.55 3.39
CA CYS A 236 5.81 2.72 2.04
C CYS A 236 5.41 4.18 1.80
N CYS A 237 6.04 4.79 0.81
CA CYS A 237 5.71 6.10 0.27
C CYS A 237 4.75 5.93 -0.90
N ILE A 238 3.66 6.70 -0.91
CA ILE A 238 2.68 6.73 -2.01
C ILE A 238 2.93 7.96 -2.86
N GLY A 239 3.00 7.83 -4.17
CA GLY A 239 3.13 8.94 -5.12
C GLY A 239 4.39 8.94 -5.98
N ALA A 240 4.37 9.76 -7.03
CA ALA A 240 5.52 9.90 -7.93
C ALA A 240 6.69 10.68 -7.31
N ALA A 241 6.45 11.39 -6.21
CA ALA A 241 7.47 12.09 -5.44
C ALA A 241 8.36 11.16 -4.59
N CYS A 242 8.00 9.88 -4.48
CA CYS A 242 8.76 8.89 -3.73
C CYS A 242 10.13 8.60 -4.37
N ALA A 243 11.06 8.08 -3.58
CA ALA A 243 12.37 7.66 -4.09
C ALA A 243 12.22 6.61 -5.19
N ALA A 244 13.01 6.72 -6.27
CA ALA A 244 13.01 5.72 -7.32
C ALA A 244 13.59 4.40 -6.80
N ASN A 245 12.94 3.29 -7.15
CA ASN A 245 13.53 1.97 -6.90
C ASN A 245 14.72 1.77 -7.86
N PRO A 246 15.92 1.40 -7.38
CA PRO A 246 17.07 1.14 -8.25
C PRO A 246 16.84 0.08 -9.33
N ASN A 247 15.87 -0.83 -9.11
CA ASN A 247 15.53 -1.90 -10.04
C ASN A 247 14.47 -1.49 -11.06
N GLN A 248 13.82 -0.32 -10.92
CA GLN A 248 12.82 0.09 -11.90
C GLN A 248 13.50 0.50 -13.22
N PRO A 249 12.93 0.13 -14.39
CA PRO A 249 13.42 0.60 -15.69
C PRO A 249 13.58 2.12 -15.73
N ALA A 250 14.61 2.61 -16.44
CA ALA A 250 14.85 4.04 -16.64
C ALA A 250 13.64 4.74 -17.25
#